data_AF-A0A958KMJ8-F1
#
_entry.id   AF-A0A958KMJ8-F1
#
_cell.length_a   1.000
_cell.length_b   1.000
_cell.length_c   1.000
_cell.angle_alpha   90.00
_cell.angle_beta   90.00
_cell.angle_gamma   90.00
#
_symmetry.space_group_name_H-M   'P 1'
#
loop_
_entity.id
_entity.type
_entity.pdbx_description
1 polymer ?
#
loop_
_entity_poly.entity_id
_entity_poly.type
_entity_poly.pdbx_seq_one_letter_code
_entity_poly.pdbx_strand_id
1 'polypeptide(L)'
;MQKLELHFSSGANAQLRKTVFSHSSFLKPLVSVRGKSTGAADAQGCFQWTRAVQSFSLLALGFKIEGGALEGAASTPAASLDYAISKQTGWLADMFGAFESGAPIYKRIFKRSNPERKQPGPVIVAINELFLSPESVRIYVAGQEVEKAEMLQALHAAIKLQWYASARIRIENHDCRRRSDIAESSQDNSDSIKQLFHKLLIEECRLVLNATDIFNSRELRSNLADLGSNPSVRGLSGDAQLVSPIDQRMLSSHRLGLVDEDFLRRHLADTRPIRIASPAPGPAAAAIFVYLRDVKGYSIELDFCYPHAIEIAQRIIRGDFNRAPDAAVLGIAPAAQILGIGGKIGYKPLMMLPKNSQRIISGGRPSKRGSSLENSDYYLLKDDPSNPMFYFDQLVRSGEVRQGKVSLQHMEPDEVFRTFKDADRSVKAILFFPHYHLNELFNGTGFADRSGDNRQFKEMFLFVQDWIMRDKMKALCLDIAIRDAWLSIREQPKLMNQLIGRLVGDDLYLKYMRRASGLGSWSELSGVRGARIPELTSQ
;
A
#
# COMPACT_ATOMS: atom_id res chain seq x y z
N MET A 1 -7.45 36.20 -23.23
CA MET A 1 -8.26 35.06 -23.71
C MET A 1 -7.74 33.79 -23.06
N GLN A 2 -8.61 32.98 -22.48
CA GLN A 2 -8.26 31.71 -21.86
C GLN A 2 -8.32 30.60 -22.89
N LYS A 3 -7.37 29.66 -22.86
CA LYS A 3 -7.36 28.50 -23.77
C LYS A 3 -6.91 27.27 -22.99
N LEU A 4 -7.59 26.15 -23.17
CA LEU A 4 -7.24 24.87 -22.55
C LEU A 4 -7.06 23.81 -23.63
N GLU A 5 -5.88 23.23 -23.72
CA GLU A 5 -5.59 22.12 -24.61
C GLU A 5 -5.39 20.84 -23.80
N LEU A 6 -6.06 19.76 -24.21
CA LEU A 6 -5.91 18.44 -23.64
C LEU A 6 -5.36 17.48 -24.69
N HIS A 7 -4.18 16.91 -24.42
CA HIS A 7 -3.47 16.02 -25.33
C HIS A 7 -3.55 14.58 -24.82
N PHE A 8 -4.28 13.72 -25.53
CA PHE A 8 -4.50 12.32 -25.19
C PHE A 8 -3.64 11.39 -26.05
N SER A 9 -3.26 10.24 -25.48
CA SER A 9 -2.74 9.12 -26.28
C SER A 9 -3.83 8.48 -27.13
N SER A 10 -3.46 7.88 -28.25
CA SER A 10 -4.37 7.09 -29.10
C SER A 10 -4.70 5.72 -28.48
N GLY A 11 -5.72 5.07 -29.04
CA GLY A 11 -6.12 3.69 -28.73
C GLY A 11 -7.21 3.54 -27.68
N ALA A 12 -7.59 2.29 -27.39
CA ALA A 12 -8.66 1.94 -26.43
C ALA A 12 -8.35 2.41 -24.99
N ASN A 13 -7.05 2.50 -24.66
CA ASN A 13 -6.55 3.03 -23.40
C ASN A 13 -6.07 4.47 -23.57
N ALA A 14 -6.91 5.34 -24.15
CA ALA A 14 -6.62 6.77 -24.26
C ALA A 14 -6.46 7.39 -22.88
N GLN A 15 -5.35 8.10 -22.67
CA GLN A 15 -5.01 8.72 -21.38
C GLN A 15 -4.47 10.12 -21.64
N LEU A 16 -4.79 11.08 -20.76
CA LEU A 16 -4.25 12.43 -20.86
C LEU A 16 -2.74 12.38 -20.61
N ARG A 17 -1.97 12.92 -21.56
CA ARG A 17 -0.50 12.95 -21.53
C ARG A 17 0.03 14.35 -21.25
N LYS A 18 -0.68 15.37 -21.71
CA LYS A 18 -0.26 16.76 -21.57
C LYS A 18 -1.47 17.68 -21.52
N THR A 19 -1.36 18.75 -20.75
CA THR A 19 -2.28 19.89 -20.78
C THR A 19 -1.51 21.15 -21.09
N VAL A 20 -2.12 22.05 -21.86
CA VAL A 20 -1.60 23.40 -22.09
C VAL A 20 -2.68 24.39 -21.69
N PHE A 21 -2.39 25.26 -20.73
CA PHE A 21 -3.34 26.28 -20.28
C PHE A 21 -2.76 27.67 -20.52
N SER A 22 -3.46 28.46 -21.35
CA SER A 22 -3.11 29.85 -21.63
C SER A 22 -4.07 30.77 -20.90
N HIS A 23 -3.54 31.77 -20.22
CA HIS A 23 -4.29 32.81 -19.51
C HIS A 23 -3.58 34.15 -19.71
N SER A 24 -4.32 35.26 -19.76
CA SER A 24 -3.74 36.59 -20.02
C SER A 24 -2.79 37.09 -18.92
N SER A 25 -2.89 36.52 -17.72
CA SER A 25 -1.96 36.79 -16.60
C SER A 25 -0.65 36.03 -16.68
N PHE A 26 -0.47 35.14 -17.67
CA PHE A 26 0.76 34.39 -17.85
C PHE A 26 1.50 34.86 -19.09
N LEU A 27 2.81 35.08 -18.96
CA LEU A 27 3.68 35.40 -20.10
C LEU A 27 3.82 34.24 -21.09
N LYS A 28 3.73 33.00 -20.59
CA LYS A 28 3.80 31.77 -21.37
C LYS A 28 2.69 30.81 -20.93
N PRO A 29 2.16 29.98 -21.83
CA PRO A 29 1.22 28.92 -21.46
C PRO A 29 1.84 27.97 -20.42
N LEU A 30 1.03 27.54 -19.46
CA LEU A 30 1.41 26.50 -18.51
C LEU A 30 1.27 25.15 -19.18
N VAL A 31 2.36 24.40 -19.20
CA VAL A 31 2.43 23.05 -19.74
C VAL A 31 2.61 22.07 -18.58
N SER A 32 1.65 21.17 -18.44
CA SER A 32 1.72 20.08 -17.48
C SER A 32 1.73 18.76 -18.22
N VAL A 33 2.59 17.83 -17.80
CA VAL A 33 2.74 16.51 -18.43
C VAL A 33 2.42 15.40 -17.45
N ARG A 34 1.97 14.27 -17.99
CA ARG A 34 1.70 13.11 -17.15
C ARG A 34 3.02 12.54 -16.61
N GLY A 35 3.13 12.44 -15.30
CA GLY A 35 4.32 11.97 -14.59
C GLY A 35 4.17 12.09 -13.07
N LYS A 36 5.23 11.74 -12.34
CA LYS A 36 5.29 11.91 -10.87
C LYS A 36 6.15 13.10 -10.45
N SER A 37 7.05 13.55 -11.30
CA SER A 37 8.01 14.64 -11.04
C SER A 37 8.13 15.56 -12.24
N THR A 38 8.46 16.82 -11.99
CA THR A 38 8.82 17.80 -13.01
C THR A 38 10.25 17.56 -13.53
N GLY A 39 10.61 18.19 -14.66
CA GLY A 39 12.00 18.30 -15.13
C GLY A 39 12.47 17.30 -16.21
N ALA A 40 11.69 16.26 -16.52
CA ALA A 40 12.01 15.36 -17.65
C ALA A 40 11.61 15.93 -19.03
N ALA A 41 10.77 16.96 -19.05
CA ALA A 41 10.36 17.72 -20.21
C ALA A 41 10.33 19.21 -19.83
N ASP A 42 10.30 20.12 -20.81
CA ASP A 42 10.10 21.58 -20.64
C ASP A 42 8.71 21.96 -20.08
N ALA A 43 8.10 21.06 -19.30
CA ALA A 43 6.83 21.24 -18.62
C ALA A 43 7.04 21.86 -17.23
N GLN A 44 6.21 22.84 -16.90
CA GLN A 44 6.22 23.52 -15.60
C GLN A 44 5.58 22.68 -14.48
N GLY A 45 4.79 21.66 -14.83
CA GLY A 45 4.06 20.86 -13.86
C GLY A 45 3.87 19.40 -14.26
N CYS A 46 3.40 18.57 -13.31
CA CYS A 46 3.14 17.16 -13.57
C CYS A 46 1.83 16.66 -12.97
N PHE A 47 1.26 15.61 -13.56
CA PHE A 47 0.06 14.97 -13.02
C PHE A 47 0.06 13.46 -13.21
N GLN A 48 -0.60 12.74 -12.31
CA GLN A 48 -0.82 11.30 -12.45
C GLN A 48 -2.20 11.03 -13.04
N TRP A 49 -2.36 9.91 -13.76
CA TRP A 49 -3.65 9.50 -14.36
C TRP A 49 -4.61 8.91 -13.32
N THR A 50 -4.98 9.73 -12.34
CA THR A 50 -5.87 9.38 -11.23
C THR A 50 -7.34 9.50 -11.65
N ARG A 51 -8.26 9.00 -10.82
CA ARG A 51 -9.71 9.14 -11.06
C ARG A 51 -10.16 10.60 -11.13
N ALA A 52 -9.55 11.50 -10.35
CA ALA A 52 -9.88 12.92 -10.41
C ALA A 52 -9.47 13.56 -11.74
N VAL A 53 -8.28 13.21 -12.27
CA VAL A 53 -7.82 13.69 -13.58
C VAL A 53 -8.64 13.09 -14.73
N GLN A 54 -9.03 11.82 -14.61
CA GLN A 54 -9.99 11.21 -15.54
C GLN A 54 -11.36 11.92 -15.49
N SER A 55 -11.87 12.24 -14.29
CA SER A 55 -13.11 13.00 -14.14
C SER A 55 -13.00 14.41 -14.72
N PHE A 56 -11.88 15.11 -14.50
CA PHE A 56 -11.60 16.37 -15.18
C PHE A 56 -11.61 16.22 -16.71
N SER A 57 -11.00 15.15 -17.25
CA SER A 57 -10.99 14.86 -18.68
C SER A 57 -12.40 14.63 -19.23
N LEU A 58 -13.24 13.89 -18.50
CA LEU A 58 -14.66 13.69 -18.85
C LEU A 58 -15.43 15.00 -18.85
N LEU A 59 -15.24 15.84 -17.83
CA LEU A 59 -15.90 17.15 -17.75
C LEU A 59 -15.47 18.05 -18.92
N ALA A 60 -14.18 18.14 -19.23
CA ALA A 60 -13.69 18.98 -20.32
C ALA A 60 -14.18 18.51 -21.70
N LEU A 61 -14.23 17.21 -21.94
CA LEU A 61 -14.77 16.63 -23.17
C LEU A 61 -16.29 16.85 -23.28
N GLY A 62 -17.05 16.57 -22.22
CA GLY A 62 -18.50 16.83 -22.21
C GLY A 62 -18.83 18.31 -22.38
N PHE A 63 -18.04 19.19 -21.77
CA PHE A 63 -18.15 20.63 -21.96
C PHE A 63 -17.90 21.05 -23.41
N LYS A 64 -16.89 20.47 -24.08
CA LYS A 64 -16.60 20.74 -25.50
C LYS A 64 -17.71 20.26 -26.44
N ILE A 65 -18.36 19.14 -26.12
CA ILE A 65 -19.39 18.52 -26.96
C ILE A 65 -20.74 19.23 -26.80
N GLU A 66 -21.17 19.48 -25.56
CA GLU A 66 -22.56 19.88 -25.26
C GLU A 66 -22.69 20.87 -24.08
N GLY A 67 -21.59 21.45 -23.58
CA GLY A 67 -21.63 22.32 -22.39
C GLY A 67 -21.90 21.57 -21.07
N GLY A 68 -21.72 20.24 -21.07
CA GLY A 68 -22.17 19.36 -19.99
C GLY A 68 -21.52 19.59 -18.62
N ALA A 69 -22.18 19.06 -17.59
CA ALA A 69 -21.70 19.00 -16.21
C ALA A 69 -21.57 17.54 -15.74
N LEU A 70 -20.73 17.30 -14.74
CA LEU A 70 -20.69 16.02 -14.04
C LEU A 70 -21.61 16.08 -12.82
N GLU A 71 -22.52 15.13 -12.72
CA GLU A 71 -23.42 14.97 -11.58
C GLU A 71 -23.27 13.59 -10.95
N GLY A 72 -23.31 13.51 -9.63
CA GLY A 72 -23.43 12.23 -8.95
C GLY A 72 -23.16 12.24 -7.45
N ALA A 73 -23.47 11.10 -6.82
CA ALA A 73 -23.27 10.86 -5.40
C ALA A 73 -21.85 10.32 -5.09
N ALA A 74 -21.70 9.60 -3.98
CA ALA A 74 -20.45 8.93 -3.60
C ALA A 74 -19.89 8.10 -4.76
N SER A 75 -18.56 8.04 -4.89
CA SER A 75 -17.91 7.16 -5.87
C SER A 75 -18.31 7.41 -7.33
N THR A 76 -18.73 8.64 -7.66
CA THR A 76 -19.02 9.11 -9.04
C THR A 76 -17.90 10.03 -9.56
N PRO A 77 -17.85 10.31 -10.89
CA PRO A 77 -16.86 11.24 -11.45
C PRO A 77 -16.96 12.63 -10.83
N ALA A 78 -18.19 13.13 -10.62
CA ALA A 78 -18.46 14.42 -10.00
C ALA A 78 -17.84 14.51 -8.60
N ALA A 79 -18.13 13.54 -7.73
CA ALA A 79 -17.60 13.50 -6.36
C ALA A 79 -16.07 13.35 -6.32
N SER A 80 -15.47 12.64 -7.27
CA SER A 80 -14.02 12.47 -7.34
C SER A 80 -13.30 13.77 -7.71
N LEU A 81 -13.86 14.54 -8.64
CA LEU A 81 -13.32 15.84 -9.02
C LEU A 81 -13.57 16.90 -7.94
N ASP A 82 -14.77 16.95 -7.36
CA ASP A 82 -15.09 17.85 -6.24
C ASP A 82 -14.15 17.63 -5.04
N TYR A 83 -13.88 16.37 -4.69
CA TYR A 83 -12.92 16.04 -3.64
C TYR A 83 -11.52 16.60 -3.95
N ALA A 84 -11.03 16.44 -5.17
CA ALA A 84 -9.72 16.97 -5.57
C ALA A 84 -9.67 18.51 -5.51
N ILE A 85 -10.74 19.18 -5.92
CA ILE A 85 -10.88 20.65 -5.82
C ILE A 85 -10.89 21.09 -4.36
N SER A 86 -11.65 20.42 -3.49
CA SER A 86 -11.72 20.74 -2.06
C SER A 86 -10.38 20.51 -1.35
N LYS A 87 -9.66 19.44 -1.72
CA LYS A 87 -8.31 19.14 -1.19
C LYS A 87 -7.19 19.91 -1.85
N GLN A 88 -7.48 20.72 -2.87
CA GLN A 88 -6.50 21.55 -3.57
C GLN A 88 -5.29 20.74 -4.03
N THR A 89 -5.55 19.58 -4.64
CA THR A 89 -4.48 18.65 -5.07
C THR A 89 -3.49 19.35 -5.99
N GLY A 90 -2.18 19.12 -5.81
CA GLY A 90 -1.10 19.86 -6.48
C GLY A 90 -1.25 19.96 -8.00
N TRP A 91 -1.73 18.90 -8.67
CA TRP A 91 -1.92 18.91 -10.12
C TRP A 91 -2.87 20.02 -10.62
N LEU A 92 -3.80 20.50 -9.80
CA LEU A 92 -4.67 21.62 -10.16
C LEU A 92 -3.88 22.94 -10.27
N ALA A 93 -2.91 23.15 -9.38
CA ALA A 93 -2.02 24.31 -9.45
C ALA A 93 -1.05 24.15 -10.62
N ASP A 94 -0.52 22.95 -10.84
CA ASP A 94 0.37 22.65 -11.97
C ASP A 94 -0.31 22.86 -13.34
N MET A 95 -1.59 22.48 -13.48
CA MET A 95 -2.33 22.62 -14.74
C MET A 95 -2.82 24.05 -15.01
N PHE A 96 -3.26 24.78 -13.98
CA PHE A 96 -3.99 26.05 -14.17
C PHE A 96 -3.29 27.28 -13.56
N GLY A 97 -2.31 27.09 -12.69
CA GLY A 97 -1.59 28.13 -12.00
C GLY A 97 -2.45 28.93 -11.01
N ALA A 98 -1.91 30.09 -10.64
CA ALA A 98 -2.54 31.08 -9.77
C ALA A 98 -2.45 32.47 -10.38
N PHE A 99 -3.37 33.36 -10.01
CA PHE A 99 -3.25 34.79 -10.31
C PHE A 99 -2.04 35.39 -9.59
N GLU A 100 -1.62 36.60 -9.97
CA GLU A 100 -0.56 37.35 -9.28
C GLU A 100 -0.83 37.54 -7.78
N SER A 101 -2.10 37.59 -7.38
CA SER A 101 -2.53 37.63 -5.97
C SER A 101 -2.34 36.31 -5.21
N GLY A 102 -1.86 35.25 -5.87
CA GLY A 102 -1.75 33.89 -5.31
C GLY A 102 -3.06 33.10 -5.31
N ALA A 103 -4.18 33.70 -5.74
CA ALA A 103 -5.46 33.01 -5.82
C ALA A 103 -5.45 31.94 -6.94
N PRO A 104 -5.79 30.67 -6.66
CA PRO A 104 -5.72 29.61 -7.67
C PRO A 104 -6.79 29.80 -8.77
N ILE A 105 -6.37 29.69 -10.04
CA ILE A 105 -7.25 29.96 -11.18
C ILE A 105 -8.35 28.91 -11.31
N TYR A 106 -8.08 27.65 -10.95
CA TYR A 106 -9.05 26.56 -11.06
C TYR A 106 -10.35 26.82 -10.28
N LYS A 107 -10.31 27.66 -9.23
CA LYS A 107 -11.51 28.05 -8.48
C LYS A 107 -12.48 28.93 -9.30
N ARG A 108 -11.99 29.61 -10.35
CA ARG A 108 -12.84 30.34 -11.30
C ARG A 108 -13.27 29.49 -12.49
N ILE A 109 -12.49 28.45 -12.82
CA ILE A 109 -12.80 27.49 -13.88
C ILE A 109 -13.96 26.58 -13.46
N PHE A 110 -13.98 26.07 -12.23
CA PHE A 110 -14.99 25.09 -11.80
C PHE A 110 -16.10 25.72 -10.97
N LYS A 111 -17.35 25.54 -11.40
CA LYS A 111 -18.56 25.74 -10.57
C LYS A 111 -18.93 24.44 -9.90
N ARG A 112 -19.38 24.52 -8.65
CA ARG A 112 -19.79 23.36 -7.85
C ARG A 112 -21.12 23.60 -7.16
N SER A 113 -22.04 22.65 -7.25
CA SER A 113 -23.19 22.56 -6.36
C SER A 113 -22.91 21.50 -5.29
N ASN A 114 -23.44 21.72 -4.08
CA ASN A 114 -23.31 20.80 -2.95
C ASN A 114 -21.86 20.30 -2.70
N PRO A 115 -20.87 21.20 -2.58
CA PRO A 115 -19.46 20.81 -2.43
C PRO A 115 -19.28 19.92 -1.19
N GLU A 116 -18.47 18.88 -1.34
CA GLU A 116 -18.19 17.87 -0.32
C GLU A 116 -19.44 17.10 0.17
N ARG A 117 -20.58 17.21 -0.55
CA ARG A 117 -21.88 16.63 -0.17
C ARG A 117 -22.36 17.08 1.21
N LYS A 118 -22.21 18.37 1.53
CA LYS A 118 -22.66 18.95 2.81
C LYS A 118 -24.18 18.99 2.96
N GLN A 119 -24.91 18.95 1.84
CA GLN A 119 -26.37 18.89 1.78
C GLN A 119 -26.82 17.55 1.18
N PRO A 120 -28.05 17.09 1.46
CA PRO A 120 -28.65 15.96 0.75
C PRO A 120 -28.69 16.21 -0.77
N GLY A 121 -28.38 15.18 -1.55
CA GLY A 121 -28.37 15.24 -3.02
C GLY A 121 -27.00 15.01 -3.65
N PRO A 122 -26.92 15.01 -4.98
CA PRO A 122 -25.68 14.80 -5.71
C PRO A 122 -24.76 16.03 -5.62
N VAL A 123 -23.48 15.83 -5.94
CA VAL A 123 -22.56 16.93 -6.27
C VAL A 123 -22.65 17.18 -7.76
N ILE A 124 -22.69 18.44 -8.17
CA ILE A 124 -22.56 18.82 -9.58
C ILE A 124 -21.28 19.63 -9.74
N VAL A 125 -20.44 19.28 -10.71
CA VAL A 125 -19.25 20.04 -11.09
C VAL A 125 -19.35 20.42 -12.56
N ALA A 126 -19.27 21.71 -12.87
CA ALA A 126 -19.37 22.27 -14.22
C ALA A 126 -18.20 23.22 -14.51
N ILE A 127 -17.89 23.45 -15.79
CA ILE A 127 -16.97 24.51 -16.20
C ILE A 127 -17.73 25.84 -16.24
N ASN A 128 -17.12 26.90 -15.75
CA ASN A 128 -17.65 28.26 -15.80
C ASN A 128 -17.47 28.82 -17.21
N GLU A 129 -18.52 28.79 -18.03
CA GLU A 129 -18.51 29.31 -19.40
C GLU A 129 -18.08 30.78 -19.51
N LEU A 130 -18.37 31.60 -18.48
CA LEU A 130 -17.94 32.99 -18.43
C LEU A 130 -16.42 33.14 -18.32
N PHE A 131 -15.73 32.09 -17.86
CA PHE A 131 -14.28 32.07 -17.69
C PHE A 131 -13.56 31.28 -18.79
N LEU A 132 -14.17 30.21 -19.29
CA LEU A 132 -13.61 29.36 -20.34
C LEU A 132 -14.75 28.89 -21.27
N SER A 133 -14.74 29.34 -22.53
CA SER A 133 -15.76 28.94 -23.50
C SER A 133 -15.49 27.56 -24.10
N PRO A 134 -16.51 26.84 -24.61
CA PRO A 134 -16.32 25.55 -25.28
C PRO A 134 -15.35 25.63 -26.48
N GLU A 135 -15.35 26.71 -27.23
CA GLU A 135 -14.45 26.95 -28.38
C GLU A 135 -12.99 27.07 -27.94
N SER A 136 -12.78 27.54 -26.71
CA SER A 136 -11.46 27.71 -26.09
C SER A 136 -10.87 26.41 -25.55
N VAL A 137 -11.65 25.32 -25.50
CA VAL A 137 -11.17 23.97 -25.18
C VAL A 137 -10.80 23.25 -26.46
N ARG A 138 -9.55 22.79 -26.58
CA ARG A 138 -9.05 22.04 -27.74
C ARG A 138 -8.58 20.66 -27.32
N ILE A 139 -8.94 19.66 -28.11
CA ILE A 139 -8.68 18.25 -27.81
C ILE A 139 -7.74 17.71 -28.88
N TYR A 140 -6.61 17.15 -28.47
CA TYR A 140 -5.64 16.53 -29.35
C TYR A 140 -5.54 15.03 -29.06
N VAL A 141 -5.53 14.19 -30.10
CA VAL A 141 -5.27 12.75 -30.00
C VAL A 141 -4.12 12.42 -30.94
N ALA A 142 -3.07 11.80 -30.41
CA ALA A 142 -1.84 11.53 -31.17
C ALA A 142 -1.27 12.78 -31.91
N GLY A 143 -1.39 13.95 -31.26
CA GLY A 143 -0.88 15.22 -31.78
C GLY A 143 -1.79 15.92 -32.80
N GLN A 144 -2.91 15.31 -33.21
CA GLN A 144 -3.87 15.92 -34.13
C GLN A 144 -5.07 16.49 -33.38
N GLU A 145 -5.49 17.70 -33.74
CA GLU A 145 -6.69 18.33 -33.19
C GLU A 145 -7.94 17.57 -33.65
N VAL A 146 -8.80 17.22 -32.69
CA VAL A 146 -10.03 16.48 -32.94
C VAL A 146 -11.21 17.43 -32.83
N GLU A 147 -11.77 17.81 -33.98
CA GLU A 147 -12.94 18.68 -34.06
C GLU A 147 -14.25 17.92 -34.29
N LYS A 148 -14.17 16.72 -34.89
CA LYS A 148 -15.35 15.91 -35.22
C LYS A 148 -16.04 15.41 -33.96
N ALA A 149 -17.33 15.74 -33.81
CA ALA A 149 -18.14 15.37 -32.65
C ALA A 149 -18.11 13.86 -32.35
N GLU A 150 -18.20 13.01 -33.38
CA GLU A 150 -18.16 11.54 -33.24
C GLU A 150 -16.86 11.04 -32.58
N MET A 151 -15.72 11.62 -32.96
CA MET A 151 -14.42 11.25 -32.38
C MET A 151 -14.30 11.73 -30.93
N LEU A 152 -14.82 12.92 -30.61
CA LEU A 152 -14.87 13.43 -29.24
C LEU A 152 -15.77 12.56 -28.36
N GLN A 153 -16.93 12.15 -28.87
CA GLN A 153 -17.84 11.25 -28.18
C GLN A 153 -17.21 9.87 -27.95
N ALA A 154 -16.52 9.31 -28.94
CA ALA A 154 -15.82 8.04 -28.81
C ALA A 154 -14.71 8.10 -27.74
N LEU A 155 -13.92 9.18 -27.72
CA LEU A 155 -12.90 9.41 -26.69
C LEU A 155 -13.53 9.57 -25.30
N HIS A 156 -14.61 10.34 -25.19
CA HIS A 156 -15.37 10.52 -23.95
C HIS A 156 -15.89 9.17 -23.42
N ALA A 157 -16.48 8.34 -24.30
CA ALA A 157 -16.96 7.01 -23.95
C ALA A 157 -15.83 6.07 -23.48
N ALA A 158 -14.69 6.09 -24.16
CA ALA A 158 -13.53 5.28 -23.79
C ALA A 158 -12.99 5.63 -22.39
N ILE A 159 -12.83 6.93 -22.10
CA ILE A 159 -12.40 7.39 -20.77
C ILE A 159 -13.44 7.04 -19.71
N LYS A 160 -14.74 7.19 -20.03
CA LYS A 160 -15.84 6.88 -19.10
C LYS A 160 -15.82 5.41 -18.74
N LEU A 161 -15.61 4.52 -19.72
CA LEU A 161 -15.47 3.09 -19.50
C LEU A 161 -14.27 2.75 -18.61
N GLN A 162 -13.09 3.33 -18.87
CA GLN A 162 -11.90 3.14 -18.02
C GLN A 162 -12.14 3.59 -16.58
N TRP A 163 -12.84 4.70 -16.40
CA TRP A 163 -13.18 5.25 -15.09
C TRP A 163 -14.08 4.28 -14.31
N TYR A 164 -15.12 3.73 -14.95
CA TYR A 164 -16.00 2.75 -14.34
C TYR A 164 -15.34 1.39 -14.11
N ALA A 165 -14.47 0.92 -15.01
CA ALA A 165 -13.68 -0.29 -14.77
C ALA A 165 -12.80 -0.15 -13.51
N SER A 166 -12.15 1.01 -13.35
CA SER A 166 -11.38 1.35 -12.15
C SER A 166 -12.25 1.49 -10.90
N ALA A 167 -13.54 1.82 -11.07
CA ALA A 167 -14.52 1.90 -9.99
C ALA A 167 -15.03 0.52 -9.56
N ARG A 168 -15.38 -0.33 -10.53
CA ARG A 168 -15.85 -1.69 -10.33
C ARG A 168 -14.82 -2.54 -9.61
N ILE A 169 -13.54 -2.46 -10.00
CA ILE A 169 -12.46 -3.13 -9.26
C ILE A 169 -12.43 -2.75 -7.77
N ARG A 170 -12.88 -1.54 -7.38
CA ARG A 170 -12.99 -1.15 -5.96
C ARG A 170 -14.30 -1.54 -5.30
N ILE A 171 -15.42 -1.54 -6.04
CA ILE A 171 -16.75 -1.88 -5.52
C ILE A 171 -16.93 -3.40 -5.43
N GLU A 172 -16.45 -4.17 -6.39
CA GLU A 172 -16.42 -5.65 -6.36
C GLU A 172 -15.54 -6.14 -5.20
N ASN A 173 -14.40 -5.49 -4.94
CA ASN A 173 -13.64 -5.74 -3.70
C ASN A 173 -14.42 -5.40 -2.40
N HIS A 174 -15.58 -4.74 -2.49
CA HIS A 174 -16.39 -4.31 -1.35
C HIS A 174 -17.77 -4.99 -1.24
N ASP A 175 -18.35 -5.51 -2.34
CA ASP A 175 -19.72 -6.04 -2.45
C ASP A 175 -19.84 -7.54 -2.76
N CYS A 176 -18.75 -8.27 -3.02
CA CYS A 176 -18.72 -9.71 -3.30
C CYS A 176 -19.12 -10.64 -2.11
N ARG A 177 -19.91 -10.17 -1.13
CA ARG A 177 -20.23 -10.87 0.14
C ARG A 177 -21.52 -11.72 0.14
N ARG A 178 -22.24 -11.97 -0.98
CA ARG A 178 -23.54 -12.70 -0.92
C ARG A 178 -23.85 -13.63 -2.11
N ARG A 179 -24.00 -14.94 -1.79
CA ARG A 179 -24.58 -16.10 -2.54
C ARG A 179 -23.65 -16.74 -3.59
N SER A 180 -23.58 -18.07 -3.79
CA SER A 180 -24.53 -19.19 -3.56
C SER A 180 -23.81 -20.56 -3.43
N ASP A 181 -24.58 -21.57 -2.99
CA ASP A 181 -24.26 -22.98 -2.74
C ASP A 181 -23.58 -23.77 -3.89
N ILE A 182 -22.75 -24.79 -3.59
CA ILE A 182 -22.74 -26.17 -4.17
C ILE A 182 -21.61 -27.05 -3.53
N ALA A 183 -21.79 -28.37 -3.60
CA ALA A 183 -21.19 -29.40 -2.75
C ALA A 183 -19.76 -29.92 -3.07
N GLU A 184 -19.03 -30.11 -1.95
CA GLU A 184 -17.93 -31.01 -1.54
C GLU A 184 -17.34 -32.08 -2.49
N SER A 185 -15.99 -32.05 -2.62
CA SER A 185 -15.14 -33.26 -2.71
C SER A 185 -13.81 -33.03 -1.94
N SER A 186 -13.19 -34.07 -1.38
CA SER A 186 -12.09 -33.96 -0.41
C SER A 186 -10.69 -33.70 -0.98
N GLN A 187 -10.51 -33.65 -2.30
CA GLN A 187 -9.28 -33.13 -2.95
C GLN A 187 -9.23 -31.59 -2.92
N ASP A 188 -10.38 -30.95 -2.67
CA ASP A 188 -10.63 -29.51 -2.76
C ASP A 188 -10.01 -28.70 -1.60
N ASN A 189 -9.63 -29.35 -0.49
CA ASN A 189 -9.17 -28.64 0.71
C ASN A 189 -7.76 -28.02 0.56
N SER A 190 -6.83 -28.66 -0.15
CA SER A 190 -5.49 -28.08 -0.33
C SER A 190 -5.54 -26.90 -1.31
N ASP A 191 -6.29 -27.06 -2.39
CA ASP A 191 -6.44 -26.05 -3.42
C ASP A 191 -7.24 -24.85 -2.91
N SER A 192 -8.28 -25.06 -2.10
CA SER A 192 -9.01 -23.96 -1.43
C SER A 192 -8.13 -23.18 -0.45
N ILE A 193 -7.25 -23.82 0.33
CA ILE A 193 -6.30 -23.09 1.19
C ILE A 193 -5.28 -22.31 0.35
N LYS A 194 -4.80 -22.87 -0.76
CA LYS A 194 -3.91 -22.15 -1.69
C LYS A 194 -4.63 -20.93 -2.26
N GLN A 195 -5.87 -21.09 -2.72
CA GLN A 195 -6.70 -19.98 -3.21
C GLN A 195 -6.97 -18.93 -2.13
N LEU A 196 -7.19 -19.35 -0.88
CA LEU A 196 -7.38 -18.47 0.28
C LEU A 196 -6.19 -17.54 0.45
N PHE A 197 -5.01 -18.14 0.61
CA PHE A 197 -3.79 -17.39 0.82
C PHE A 197 -3.46 -16.56 -0.42
N HIS A 198 -3.64 -17.09 -1.62
CA HIS A 198 -3.40 -16.33 -2.84
C HIS A 198 -4.19 -15.02 -2.86
N LYS A 199 -5.49 -15.08 -2.55
CA LYS A 199 -6.34 -13.89 -2.45
C LYS A 199 -5.88 -12.93 -1.33
N LEU A 200 -5.73 -13.45 -0.11
CA LEU A 200 -5.34 -12.64 1.06
C LEU A 200 -3.97 -11.97 0.88
N LEU A 201 -3.00 -12.69 0.33
CA LEU A 201 -1.64 -12.18 0.09
C LEU A 201 -1.62 -11.11 -1.01
N ILE A 202 -2.46 -11.22 -2.06
CA ILE A 202 -2.62 -10.17 -3.07
C ILE A 202 -3.18 -8.89 -2.47
N GLU A 203 -4.24 -9.03 -1.65
CA GLU A 203 -4.89 -7.89 -0.99
C GLU A 203 -3.91 -7.18 -0.04
N GLU A 204 -3.22 -7.96 0.80
CA GLU A 204 -2.22 -7.45 1.73
C GLU A 204 -1.05 -6.79 1.00
N CYS A 205 -0.47 -7.47 0.01
CA CYS A 205 0.66 -6.94 -0.77
C CYS A 205 0.29 -5.61 -1.45
N ARG A 206 -0.91 -5.52 -2.05
CA ARG A 206 -1.42 -4.29 -2.63
C ARG A 206 -1.58 -3.18 -1.58
N LEU A 207 -2.10 -3.51 -0.41
CA LEU A 207 -2.28 -2.55 0.68
C LEU A 207 -0.93 -1.97 1.13
N VAL A 208 0.04 -2.83 1.45
CA VAL A 208 1.27 -2.39 2.11
C VAL A 208 2.31 -1.79 1.17
N LEU A 209 2.36 -2.21 -0.09
CA LEU A 209 3.22 -1.58 -1.11
C LEU A 209 2.83 -0.13 -1.40
N ASN A 210 1.58 0.25 -1.12
CA ASN A 210 1.08 1.62 -1.25
C ASN A 210 1.11 2.41 0.06
N ALA A 211 1.34 1.75 1.20
CA ALA A 211 1.28 2.38 2.52
C ALA A 211 2.59 3.03 2.99
N THR A 212 3.70 2.76 2.30
CA THR A 212 5.03 3.28 2.66
C THR A 212 5.63 3.99 1.47
N ASP A 213 5.88 5.30 1.57
CA ASP A 213 6.59 6.05 0.54
C ASP A 213 8.07 6.20 0.89
N ILE A 214 8.86 5.15 0.58
CA ILE A 214 10.33 5.23 0.68
C ILE A 214 10.95 6.02 -0.48
N PHE A 215 10.16 6.38 -1.50
CA PHE A 215 10.60 7.06 -2.71
C PHE A 215 10.68 8.58 -2.51
N ASN A 216 9.93 9.10 -1.55
CA ASN A 216 10.01 10.48 -1.11
C ASN A 216 10.99 10.63 0.07
N SER A 217 12.15 11.25 -0.17
CA SER A 217 13.20 11.39 0.85
C SER A 217 12.80 12.27 2.04
N ARG A 218 11.85 13.19 1.86
CA ARG A 218 11.34 14.04 2.95
C ARG A 218 10.40 13.24 3.84
N GLU A 219 9.48 12.49 3.24
CA GLU A 219 8.53 11.66 3.97
C GLU A 219 9.24 10.52 4.71
N LEU A 220 10.21 9.87 4.07
CA LEU A 220 11.05 8.86 4.70
C LEU A 220 11.77 9.40 5.94
N ARG A 221 12.38 10.58 5.84
CA ARG A 221 13.06 11.22 6.98
C ARG A 221 12.10 11.58 8.10
N SER A 222 10.90 12.06 7.77
CA SER A 222 9.84 12.32 8.76
C SER A 222 9.47 11.03 9.49
N ASN A 223 9.18 9.96 8.75
CA ASN A 223 8.80 8.67 9.33
C ASN A 223 9.90 8.11 10.24
N LEU A 224 11.17 8.21 9.83
CA LEU A 224 12.30 7.75 10.64
C LEU A 224 12.49 8.59 11.91
N ALA A 225 12.27 9.91 11.85
CA ALA A 225 12.30 10.78 13.02
C ALA A 225 11.15 10.47 13.98
N ASP A 226 9.95 10.24 13.47
CA ASP A 226 8.77 9.88 14.26
C ASP A 226 8.97 8.52 14.97
N LEU A 227 9.55 7.53 14.27
CA LEU A 227 9.90 6.24 14.87
C LEU A 227 11.02 6.36 15.89
N GLY A 228 12.10 7.09 15.57
CA GLY A 228 13.25 7.24 16.46
C GLY A 228 12.94 8.07 17.72
N SER A 229 11.94 8.95 17.66
CA SER A 229 11.44 9.69 18.83
C SER A 229 10.42 8.90 19.66
N ASN A 230 9.93 7.76 19.17
CA ASN A 230 8.95 6.98 19.88
C ASN A 230 9.54 6.34 21.15
N PRO A 231 8.91 6.48 22.34
CA PRO A 231 9.46 5.92 23.57
C PRO A 231 9.66 4.41 23.57
N SER A 232 8.75 3.62 22.96
CA SER A 232 8.88 2.16 22.92
C SER A 232 10.05 1.73 22.03
N VAL A 233 10.27 2.43 20.90
CA VAL A 233 11.41 2.19 20.00
C VAL A 233 12.71 2.62 20.67
N ARG A 234 12.80 3.89 21.11
CA ARG A 234 13.99 4.48 21.71
C ARG A 234 14.41 3.77 23.00
N GLY A 235 13.45 3.29 23.79
CA GLY A 235 13.73 2.52 25.01
C GLY A 235 14.49 1.22 24.75
N LEU A 236 14.35 0.62 23.56
CA LEU A 236 15.10 -0.56 23.16
C LEU A 236 16.32 -0.23 22.30
N SER A 237 16.18 0.65 21.31
CA SER A 237 17.25 0.94 20.35
C SER A 237 18.28 1.96 20.84
N GLY A 238 17.97 2.69 21.92
CA GLY A 238 18.69 3.92 22.25
C GLY A 238 18.62 4.91 21.10
N ASP A 239 19.72 5.62 20.86
CA ASP A 239 19.87 6.60 19.77
C ASP A 239 20.44 5.96 18.47
N ALA A 240 20.30 4.64 18.30
CA ALA A 240 20.76 3.94 17.10
C ALA A 240 20.03 4.41 15.84
N GLN A 241 20.75 4.48 14.72
CA GLN A 241 20.16 4.82 13.43
C GLN A 241 19.26 3.68 12.93
N LEU A 242 18.02 4.00 12.55
CA LEU A 242 17.05 3.01 12.05
C LEU A 242 17.30 2.56 10.60
N VAL A 243 18.08 3.32 9.83
CA VAL A 243 18.49 2.99 8.45
C VAL A 243 19.92 3.45 8.18
N SER A 244 20.55 2.87 7.16
CA SER A 244 21.91 3.19 6.76
C SER A 244 22.06 4.63 6.23
N PRO A 245 23.20 5.29 6.45
CA PRO A 245 23.56 6.51 5.74
C PRO A 245 23.57 6.38 4.21
N ILE A 246 23.74 5.17 3.67
CA ILE A 246 23.67 4.88 2.22
C ILE A 246 22.27 5.23 1.71
N ASP A 247 21.22 4.74 2.36
CA ASP A 247 19.83 5.01 1.99
C ASP A 247 19.52 6.51 2.05
N GLN A 248 19.99 7.20 3.10
CA GLN A 248 19.70 8.63 3.28
C GLN A 248 20.36 9.52 2.23
N ARG A 249 21.48 9.09 1.64
CA ARG A 249 22.28 9.85 0.66
C ARG A 249 22.06 9.42 -0.79
N MET A 250 21.10 8.53 -1.05
CA MET A 250 20.81 8.10 -2.42
C MET A 250 20.38 9.26 -3.33
N LEU A 251 20.89 9.22 -4.57
CA LEU A 251 20.41 10.06 -5.67
C LEU A 251 18.93 9.81 -5.94
N SER A 252 18.23 10.81 -6.49
CA SER A 252 16.80 10.70 -6.82
C SER A 252 16.50 9.55 -7.79
N SER A 253 17.36 9.31 -8.79
CA SER A 253 17.22 8.18 -9.72
C SER A 253 17.33 6.84 -9.00
N HIS A 254 18.36 6.65 -8.17
CA HIS A 254 18.57 5.45 -7.37
C HIS A 254 17.42 5.19 -6.41
N ARG A 255 16.87 6.26 -5.79
CA ARG A 255 15.71 6.16 -4.91
C ARG A 255 14.47 5.64 -5.64
N LEU A 256 14.34 5.91 -6.94
CA LEU A 256 13.31 5.40 -7.83
C LEU A 256 13.68 4.04 -8.47
N GLY A 257 14.75 3.37 -8.01
CA GLY A 257 15.18 2.10 -8.61
C GLY A 257 15.79 2.24 -10.01
N LEU A 258 16.03 3.47 -10.50
CA LEU A 258 16.49 3.72 -11.86
C LEU A 258 18.01 3.70 -11.93
N VAL A 259 18.55 2.61 -12.46
CA VAL A 259 19.98 2.45 -12.77
C VAL A 259 20.13 1.46 -13.92
N ASP A 260 21.31 1.42 -14.52
CA ASP A 260 21.72 0.39 -15.47
C ASP A 260 21.66 -1.01 -14.82
N GLU A 261 20.94 -1.93 -15.47
CA GLU A 261 20.76 -3.31 -15.01
C GLU A 261 22.10 -4.07 -15.00
N ASP A 262 23.01 -3.80 -15.96
CA ASP A 262 24.33 -4.43 -15.99
C ASP A 262 25.18 -4.02 -14.80
N PHE A 263 25.00 -2.78 -14.32
CA PHE A 263 25.62 -2.32 -13.09
C PHE A 263 25.08 -3.06 -11.86
N LEU A 264 23.76 -3.28 -11.75
CA LEU A 264 23.20 -4.09 -10.66
C LEU A 264 23.70 -5.54 -10.71
N ARG A 265 23.68 -6.17 -11.89
CA ARG A 265 24.13 -7.56 -12.09
C ARG A 265 25.57 -7.77 -11.65
N ARG A 266 26.48 -6.85 -11.99
CA ARG A 266 27.89 -6.93 -11.57
C ARG A 266 28.07 -7.04 -10.05
N HIS A 267 27.15 -6.48 -9.25
CA HIS A 267 27.24 -6.49 -7.80
C HIS A 267 26.32 -7.52 -7.11
N LEU A 268 25.25 -7.96 -7.78
CA LEU A 268 24.21 -8.82 -7.19
C LEU A 268 24.12 -10.23 -7.80
N ALA A 269 24.78 -10.49 -8.94
CA ALA A 269 24.86 -11.81 -9.56
C ALA A 269 26.10 -12.61 -9.10
N ASP A 270 26.52 -12.42 -7.86
CA ASP A 270 27.64 -13.13 -7.25
C ASP A 270 27.40 -14.64 -7.23
N THR A 271 28.47 -15.43 -7.34
CA THR A 271 28.45 -16.89 -7.21
C THR A 271 27.87 -17.36 -5.88
N ARG A 272 28.06 -16.58 -4.81
CA ARG A 272 27.44 -16.84 -3.50
C ARG A 272 26.13 -16.06 -3.38
N PRO A 273 24.98 -16.74 -3.21
CA PRO A 273 23.70 -16.04 -3.05
C PRO A 273 23.65 -15.27 -1.74
N ILE A 274 22.98 -14.12 -1.78
CA ILE A 274 22.61 -13.35 -0.58
C ILE A 274 21.44 -14.09 0.07
N ARG A 275 21.67 -14.65 1.26
CA ARG A 275 20.65 -15.40 2.00
C ARG A 275 19.81 -14.45 2.83
N ILE A 276 18.50 -14.50 2.65
CA ILE A 276 17.57 -13.56 3.29
C ILE A 276 16.59 -14.35 4.14
N ALA A 277 16.63 -14.15 5.45
CA ALA A 277 15.61 -14.64 6.36
C ALA A 277 14.42 -13.68 6.37
N SER A 278 13.23 -14.18 6.05
CA SER A 278 12.00 -13.39 6.04
C SER A 278 10.88 -14.13 6.76
N PRO A 279 10.10 -13.47 7.63
CA PRO A 279 8.93 -14.09 8.20
C PRO A 279 7.92 -14.39 7.09
N ALA A 280 7.32 -15.58 7.11
CA ALA A 280 6.33 -15.97 6.10
C ALA A 280 5.17 -14.95 5.99
N PRO A 281 4.63 -14.40 7.10
CA PRO A 281 3.56 -13.40 7.07
C PRO A 281 3.92 -12.02 6.51
N GLY A 282 5.11 -11.82 5.92
CA GLY A 282 5.51 -10.58 5.24
C GLY A 282 5.42 -10.68 3.71
N PRO A 283 4.22 -10.75 3.09
CA PRO A 283 4.08 -11.09 1.68
C PRO A 283 4.74 -10.09 0.73
N ALA A 284 4.71 -8.79 1.04
CA ALA A 284 5.28 -7.78 0.15
C ALA A 284 6.82 -7.86 0.10
N ALA A 285 7.47 -8.06 1.25
CA ALA A 285 8.92 -8.28 1.29
C ALA A 285 9.29 -9.58 0.57
N ALA A 286 8.56 -10.68 0.84
CA ALA A 286 8.74 -11.95 0.15
C ALA A 286 8.61 -11.80 -1.38
N ALA A 287 7.56 -11.12 -1.86
CA ALA A 287 7.31 -10.90 -3.28
C ALA A 287 8.42 -10.07 -3.94
N ILE A 288 8.95 -9.05 -3.24
CA ILE A 288 10.11 -8.28 -3.71
C ILE A 288 11.31 -9.19 -3.94
N PHE A 289 11.67 -10.03 -2.98
CA PHE A 289 12.85 -10.88 -3.14
C PHE A 289 12.64 -12.01 -4.14
N VAL A 290 11.41 -12.56 -4.25
CA VAL A 290 11.08 -13.52 -5.31
C VAL A 290 11.18 -12.87 -6.69
N TYR A 291 10.78 -11.62 -6.85
CA TYR A 291 10.98 -10.87 -8.10
C TYR A 291 12.48 -10.71 -8.42
N LEU A 292 13.28 -10.31 -7.44
CA LEU A 292 14.72 -10.16 -7.63
C LEU A 292 15.41 -11.48 -7.99
N ARG A 293 15.02 -12.59 -7.36
CA ARG A 293 15.55 -13.92 -7.65
C ARG A 293 15.08 -14.43 -9.02
N ASP A 294 13.78 -14.47 -9.27
CA ASP A 294 13.24 -15.23 -10.40
C ASP A 294 13.02 -14.39 -11.66
N VAL A 295 12.80 -13.09 -11.53
CA VAL A 295 12.54 -12.19 -12.68
C VAL A 295 13.81 -11.46 -13.05
N LYS A 296 14.55 -10.95 -12.08
CA LYS A 296 15.85 -10.29 -12.33
C LYS A 296 17.00 -11.29 -12.40
N GLY A 297 16.88 -12.50 -11.85
CA GLY A 297 17.96 -13.49 -11.89
C GLY A 297 19.15 -13.10 -11.01
N TYR A 298 18.92 -12.33 -9.94
CA TYR A 298 19.96 -12.04 -8.95
C TYR A 298 20.18 -13.25 -8.04
N SER A 299 21.40 -13.36 -7.51
CA SER A 299 21.82 -14.48 -6.66
C SER A 299 21.25 -14.28 -5.25
N ILE A 300 19.99 -14.67 -5.05
CA ILE A 300 19.25 -14.52 -3.79
C ILE A 300 18.69 -15.87 -3.37
N GLU A 301 18.94 -16.24 -2.12
CA GLU A 301 18.36 -17.42 -1.46
C GLU A 301 17.39 -16.92 -0.38
N LEU A 302 16.13 -17.35 -0.43
CA LEU A 302 15.10 -16.92 0.51
C LEU A 302 14.76 -18.04 1.49
N ASP A 303 14.80 -17.70 2.77
CA ASP A 303 14.38 -18.59 3.85
C ASP A 303 13.13 -18.04 4.54
N PHE A 304 12.02 -18.75 4.34
CA PHE A 304 10.71 -18.44 4.92
C PHE A 304 10.40 -19.29 6.16
N CYS A 305 11.38 -20.00 6.73
CA CYS A 305 11.19 -20.94 7.83
C CYS A 305 10.89 -20.30 9.19
N TYR A 306 10.37 -19.08 9.22
CA TYR A 306 10.12 -18.31 10.42
C TYR A 306 8.66 -17.86 10.44
N PRO A 307 7.86 -18.35 11.39
CA PRO A 307 6.50 -17.86 11.60
C PRO A 307 6.46 -16.37 11.95
N HIS A 308 7.46 -15.89 12.69
CA HIS A 308 7.51 -14.53 13.22
C HIS A 308 8.90 -13.89 13.10
N ALA A 309 8.92 -12.58 12.90
CA ALA A 309 10.17 -11.82 12.83
C ALA A 309 10.96 -11.83 14.15
N ILE A 310 10.29 -12.00 15.29
CA ILE A 310 10.93 -12.09 16.60
C ILE A 310 11.84 -13.31 16.71
N GLU A 311 11.47 -14.43 16.09
CA GLU A 311 12.32 -15.64 16.06
C GLU A 311 13.63 -15.38 15.31
N ILE A 312 13.56 -14.68 14.17
CA ILE A 312 14.74 -14.29 13.40
C ILE A 312 15.66 -13.41 14.25
N ALA A 313 15.10 -12.39 14.94
CA ALA A 313 15.89 -11.51 15.78
C ALA A 313 16.52 -12.24 16.96
N GLN A 314 15.78 -13.09 17.69
CA GLN A 314 16.31 -13.86 18.81
C GLN A 314 17.44 -14.80 18.38
N ARG A 315 17.32 -15.46 17.22
CA ARG A 315 18.39 -16.31 16.67
C ARG A 315 19.62 -15.49 16.28
N ILE A 316 19.45 -14.29 15.71
CA ILE A 316 20.59 -13.37 15.43
C ILE A 316 21.30 -13.01 16.73
N ILE A 317 20.54 -12.63 17.75
CA ILE A 317 21.06 -12.19 19.06
C ILE A 317 21.82 -13.33 19.76
N ARG A 318 21.28 -14.55 19.71
CA ARG A 318 21.89 -15.74 20.33
C ARG A 318 23.01 -16.36 19.49
N GLY A 319 23.14 -15.97 18.22
CA GLY A 319 24.03 -16.65 17.27
C GLY A 319 23.56 -18.08 16.92
N ASP A 320 22.26 -18.35 17.04
CA ASP A 320 21.67 -19.68 16.91
C ASP A 320 21.07 -19.91 15.50
N PHE A 321 21.97 -19.97 14.53
CA PHE A 321 21.63 -20.42 13.18
C PHE A 321 22.58 -21.54 12.75
N ASN A 322 22.02 -22.62 12.23
CA ASN A 322 22.79 -23.62 11.47
C ASN A 322 23.58 -22.95 10.34
N ARG A 323 22.96 -21.94 9.72
CA ARG A 323 23.52 -21.16 8.63
C ARG A 323 23.00 -19.72 8.73
N ALA A 324 23.78 -18.82 9.34
CA ALA A 324 23.36 -17.44 9.57
C ALA A 324 22.99 -16.73 8.24
N PRO A 325 21.86 -15.99 8.18
CA PRO A 325 21.44 -15.30 6.97
C PRO A 325 22.33 -14.08 6.69
N ASP A 326 22.49 -13.69 5.44
CA ASP A 326 23.23 -12.48 5.08
C ASP A 326 22.38 -11.22 5.26
N ALA A 327 21.05 -11.36 5.21
CA ALA A 327 20.08 -10.31 5.49
C ALA A 327 18.85 -10.84 6.23
N ALA A 328 18.16 -9.97 6.96
CA ALA A 328 16.98 -10.31 7.75
C ALA A 328 15.89 -9.24 7.62
N VAL A 329 14.64 -9.68 7.44
CA VAL A 329 13.45 -8.82 7.38
C VAL A 329 12.78 -8.78 8.75
N LEU A 330 12.74 -7.62 9.38
CA LEU A 330 12.29 -7.48 10.77
C LEU A 330 11.24 -6.38 10.91
N GLY A 331 10.24 -6.62 11.77
CA GLY A 331 9.36 -5.54 12.24
C GLY A 331 10.12 -4.58 13.16
N ILE A 332 9.60 -3.36 13.33
CA ILE A 332 10.23 -2.31 14.14
C ILE A 332 10.59 -2.76 15.57
N ALA A 333 9.76 -3.57 16.24
CA ALA A 333 10.08 -4.00 17.61
C ALA A 333 11.27 -4.99 17.67
N PRO A 334 11.28 -6.11 16.91
CA PRO A 334 12.49 -6.94 16.77
C PRO A 334 13.72 -6.18 16.24
N ALA A 335 13.51 -5.23 15.32
CA ALA A 335 14.58 -4.37 14.82
C ALA A 335 15.19 -3.50 15.94
N ALA A 336 14.36 -2.92 16.81
CA ALA A 336 14.81 -2.10 17.93
C ALA A 336 15.66 -2.90 18.93
N GLN A 337 15.33 -4.18 19.17
CA GLN A 337 16.15 -5.07 20.01
C GLN A 337 17.54 -5.29 19.42
N ILE A 338 17.63 -5.60 18.13
CA ILE A 338 18.90 -5.77 17.41
C ILE A 338 19.73 -4.48 17.50
N LEU A 339 19.10 -3.32 17.27
CA LEU A 339 19.77 -2.04 17.36
C LEU A 339 20.29 -1.72 18.76
N GLY A 340 19.54 -2.07 19.81
CA GLY A 340 19.91 -1.86 21.21
C GLY A 340 21.17 -2.61 21.63
N ILE A 341 21.43 -3.77 21.02
CA ILE A 341 22.66 -4.54 21.25
C ILE A 341 23.86 -3.90 20.53
N GLY A 342 23.59 -3.12 19.47
CA GLY A 342 24.58 -2.38 18.72
C GLY A 342 25.46 -3.26 17.82
N GLY A 343 26.69 -2.81 17.56
CA GLY A 343 27.59 -3.45 16.59
C GLY A 343 28.09 -4.86 16.94
N LYS A 344 27.71 -5.44 18.08
CA LYS A 344 28.20 -6.74 18.56
C LYS A 344 27.69 -7.92 17.74
N ILE A 345 26.51 -7.80 17.15
CA ILE A 345 25.82 -8.87 16.42
C ILE A 345 26.13 -8.89 14.91
N GLY A 346 26.91 -7.93 14.41
CA GLY A 346 27.34 -7.90 13.01
C GLY A 346 26.22 -7.63 11.99
N TYR A 347 25.03 -7.18 12.41
CA TYR A 347 23.95 -6.74 11.52
C TYR A 347 23.73 -5.23 11.61
N LYS A 348 23.41 -4.62 10.48
CA LYS A 348 23.15 -3.17 10.33
C LYS A 348 21.86 -2.97 9.54
N PRO A 349 21.05 -1.96 9.88
CA PRO A 349 19.87 -1.66 9.08
C PRO A 349 20.29 -1.03 7.75
N LEU A 350 19.83 -1.60 6.64
CA LEU A 350 20.06 -1.05 5.30
C LEU A 350 18.97 -0.02 4.97
N MET A 351 17.71 -0.47 4.92
CA MET A 351 16.58 0.33 4.45
C MET A 351 15.26 -0.08 5.12
N MET A 352 14.24 0.78 4.99
CA MET A 352 12.85 0.42 5.28
C MET A 352 12.26 -0.44 4.16
N LEU A 353 11.44 -1.43 4.53
CA LEU A 353 10.69 -2.31 3.65
C LEU A 353 9.19 -2.00 3.72
N PRO A 354 8.36 -2.57 2.82
CA PRO A 354 6.91 -2.43 2.92
C PRO A 354 6.42 -2.87 4.30
N LYS A 355 5.49 -2.09 4.86
CA LYS A 355 4.85 -2.35 6.14
C LYS A 355 4.21 -3.75 6.19
N ASN A 356 3.98 -4.29 7.38
CA ASN A 356 3.04 -5.39 7.60
C ASN A 356 1.76 -4.84 8.24
N SER A 357 0.58 -5.18 7.74
CA SER A 357 -0.64 -4.69 8.35
C SER A 357 -0.92 -5.38 9.69
N GLN A 358 -1.60 -4.66 10.57
CA GLN A 358 -2.07 -5.16 11.86
C GLN A 358 -3.34 -4.44 12.24
N ARG A 359 -4.23 -5.09 12.99
CA ARG A 359 -5.53 -4.57 13.39
C ARG A 359 -5.86 -4.95 14.82
N ILE A 360 -6.72 -4.15 15.44
CA ILE A 360 -7.39 -4.54 16.69
C ILE A 360 -8.68 -5.27 16.31
N ILE A 361 -8.76 -6.56 16.58
CA ILE A 361 -9.99 -7.33 16.43
C ILE A 361 -10.74 -7.41 17.76
N SER A 362 -12.06 -7.58 17.68
CA SER A 362 -12.98 -7.72 18.81
C SER A 362 -13.79 -9.00 18.62
N GLY A 363 -13.98 -9.76 19.70
CA GLY A 363 -14.87 -10.92 19.69
C GLY A 363 -16.32 -10.51 19.41
N GLY A 364 -17.12 -11.48 18.94
CA GLY A 364 -18.49 -11.27 18.50
C GLY A 364 -18.65 -10.47 17.21
N ARG A 365 -19.89 -10.41 16.71
CA ARG A 365 -20.20 -9.74 15.44
C ARG A 365 -19.89 -8.23 15.50
N PRO A 366 -19.40 -7.61 14.41
CA PRO A 366 -19.14 -6.18 14.36
C PRO A 366 -20.38 -5.35 14.73
N SER A 367 -20.16 -4.34 15.57
CA SER A 367 -21.16 -3.34 15.93
C SER A 367 -21.10 -2.17 14.96
N LYS A 368 -22.24 -1.58 14.57
CA LYS A 368 -22.27 -0.35 13.74
C LYS A 368 -21.59 0.85 14.42
N ARG A 369 -21.47 0.85 15.76
CA ARG A 369 -20.93 1.97 16.54
C ARG A 369 -19.43 1.82 16.87
N GLY A 370 -18.75 0.83 16.29
CA GLY A 370 -17.41 0.42 16.75
C GLY A 370 -17.50 -0.26 18.13
N SER A 371 -16.42 -0.91 18.57
CA SER A 371 -16.30 -1.37 19.96
C SER A 371 -15.45 -0.38 20.75
N SER A 372 -15.84 -0.15 22.01
CA SER A 372 -15.02 0.60 22.97
C SER A 372 -13.68 -0.12 23.14
N LEU A 373 -12.58 0.64 23.13
CA LEU A 373 -11.24 0.14 23.48
C LEU A 373 -11.02 0.05 25.01
N GLU A 374 -11.87 0.69 25.82
CA GLU A 374 -11.83 0.58 27.29
C GLU A 374 -12.61 -0.64 27.80
N ASN A 375 -12.33 -1.07 29.04
CA ASN A 375 -13.02 -2.15 29.77
C ASN A 375 -12.98 -3.47 28.99
N SER A 376 -11.79 -3.86 28.56
CA SER A 376 -11.58 -4.98 27.64
C SER A 376 -10.35 -5.80 28.03
N ASP A 377 -10.39 -7.08 27.70
CA ASP A 377 -9.26 -8.00 27.83
C ASP A 377 -8.50 -8.03 26.52
N TYR A 378 -7.24 -7.61 26.54
CA TYR A 378 -6.36 -7.55 25.37
C TYR A 378 -5.43 -8.76 25.31
N TYR A 379 -5.46 -9.49 24.20
CA TYR A 379 -4.53 -10.55 23.86
C TYR A 379 -3.51 -10.08 22.82
N LEU A 380 -2.21 -10.22 23.13
CA LEU A 380 -1.12 -9.95 22.19
C LEU A 380 0.18 -10.65 22.62
N LEU A 381 1.17 -10.63 21.73
CA LEU A 381 2.53 -11.06 22.04
C LEU A 381 3.19 -10.08 23.01
N LYS A 382 3.24 -10.46 24.29
CA LYS A 382 3.64 -9.58 25.40
C LYS A 382 5.03 -9.91 25.95
N ASP A 383 5.41 -11.18 25.93
CA ASP A 383 6.62 -11.66 26.60
C ASP A 383 7.90 -11.18 25.90
N ASP A 384 7.81 -10.92 24.60
CA ASP A 384 8.86 -10.29 23.81
C ASP A 384 8.38 -8.95 23.21
N PRO A 385 9.29 -7.97 23.05
CA PRO A 385 9.07 -6.78 22.23
C PRO A 385 8.49 -7.11 20.84
N SER A 386 7.22 -6.76 20.66
CA SER A 386 6.46 -7.04 19.45
C SER A 386 5.80 -5.77 18.90
N ASN A 387 5.54 -5.74 17.59
CA ASN A 387 4.79 -4.64 16.98
C ASN A 387 3.38 -4.48 17.62
N PRO A 388 2.65 -5.57 17.94
CA PRO A 388 1.42 -5.49 18.74
C PRO A 388 1.59 -4.78 20.09
N MET A 389 2.66 -5.08 20.84
CA MET A 389 2.93 -4.42 22.12
C MET A 389 3.20 -2.92 21.92
N PHE A 390 4.05 -2.56 20.95
CA PHE A 390 4.35 -1.15 20.68
C PHE A 390 3.09 -0.37 20.30
N TYR A 391 2.19 -0.99 19.52
CA TYR A 391 0.92 -0.38 19.17
C TYR A 391 0.01 -0.21 20.39
N PHE A 392 -0.06 -1.19 21.28
CA PHE A 392 -0.78 -1.07 22.55
C PHE A 392 -0.25 0.10 23.40
N ASP A 393 1.08 0.19 23.58
CA ASP A 393 1.70 1.29 24.34
C ASP A 393 1.34 2.66 23.75
N GLN A 394 1.24 2.76 22.42
CA GLN A 394 0.86 4.00 21.77
C GLN A 394 -0.60 4.37 21.99
N LEU A 395 -1.51 3.39 22.05
CA LEU A 395 -2.91 3.61 22.42
C LEU A 395 -3.03 4.07 23.88
N VAL A 396 -2.17 3.57 24.76
CA VAL A 396 -2.10 4.03 26.16
C VAL A 396 -1.59 5.46 26.23
N ARG A 397 -0.48 5.77 25.53
CA ARG A 397 0.09 7.13 25.48
C ARG A 397 -0.82 8.17 24.84
N SER A 398 -1.60 7.79 23.83
CA SER A 398 -2.57 8.69 23.18
C SER A 398 -3.84 8.91 24.01
N GLY A 399 -4.02 8.16 25.10
CA GLY A 399 -5.21 8.22 25.96
C GLY A 399 -6.42 7.49 25.39
N GLU A 400 -6.27 6.71 24.32
CA GLU A 400 -7.34 5.89 23.74
C GLU A 400 -7.63 4.63 24.54
N VAL A 401 -6.61 4.11 25.22
CA VAL A 401 -6.72 3.02 26.17
C VAL A 401 -6.23 3.52 27.52
N ARG A 402 -7.04 3.35 28.57
CA ARG A 402 -6.61 3.64 29.94
C ARG A 402 -6.08 2.34 30.56
N GLN A 403 -4.80 2.30 30.91
CA GLN A 403 -4.13 1.10 31.42
C GLN A 403 -4.86 0.47 32.62
N GLY A 404 -5.42 1.27 33.53
CA GLY A 404 -6.19 0.78 34.68
C GLY A 404 -7.60 0.25 34.36
N LYS A 405 -8.03 0.30 33.09
CA LYS A 405 -9.35 -0.17 32.63
C LYS A 405 -9.26 -1.35 31.66
N VAL A 406 -8.09 -1.92 31.45
CA VAL A 406 -7.90 -3.03 30.53
C VAL A 406 -7.03 -4.10 31.19
N SER A 407 -7.30 -5.36 30.88
CA SER A 407 -6.39 -6.45 31.22
C SER A 407 -5.53 -6.78 29.99
N LEU A 408 -4.27 -7.15 30.22
CA LEU A 408 -3.33 -7.47 29.14
C LEU A 408 -2.76 -8.87 29.35
N GLN A 409 -3.14 -9.78 28.47
CA GLN A 409 -2.77 -11.20 28.47
C GLN A 409 -1.80 -11.50 27.34
N HIS A 410 -0.80 -12.34 27.62
CA HIS A 410 0.03 -12.92 26.58
C HIS A 410 -0.74 -14.05 25.90
N MET A 411 -0.76 -14.06 24.57
CA MET A 411 -1.27 -15.17 23.77
C MET A 411 -0.65 -15.15 22.39
N GLU A 412 -0.26 -16.31 21.89
CA GLU A 412 0.26 -16.45 20.53
C GLU A 412 -0.87 -16.22 19.51
N PRO A 413 -0.60 -15.62 18.35
CA PRO A 413 -1.62 -15.30 17.35
C PRO A 413 -2.44 -16.51 16.82
N ASP A 414 -1.91 -17.73 16.88
CA ASP A 414 -2.62 -18.97 16.57
C ASP A 414 -3.51 -19.46 17.72
N GLU A 415 -3.11 -19.25 18.97
CA GLU A 415 -3.94 -19.48 20.15
C GLU A 415 -5.13 -18.52 20.20
N VAL A 416 -4.90 -17.24 19.85
CA VAL A 416 -5.96 -16.22 19.72
C VAL A 416 -7.05 -16.69 18.77
N PHE A 417 -6.68 -17.35 17.66
CA PHE A 417 -7.66 -17.88 16.70
C PHE A 417 -8.63 -18.88 17.34
N ARG A 418 -8.18 -19.72 18.27
CA ARG A 418 -9.05 -20.67 18.99
C ARG A 418 -9.92 -19.94 20.02
N THR A 419 -9.32 -19.03 20.78
CA THR A 419 -10.00 -18.25 21.81
C THR A 419 -11.15 -17.40 21.24
N PHE A 420 -10.98 -16.83 20.04
CA PHE A 420 -11.95 -15.90 19.47
C PHE A 420 -13.21 -16.55 18.89
N LYS A 421 -13.27 -17.88 18.82
CA LYS A 421 -14.45 -18.60 18.34
C LYS A 421 -15.69 -18.30 19.20
N ASP A 422 -15.50 -18.24 20.51
CA ASP A 422 -16.58 -18.06 21.50
C ASP A 422 -16.42 -16.75 22.30
N ALA A 423 -15.49 -15.89 21.90
CA ALA A 423 -15.20 -14.64 22.59
C ALA A 423 -16.30 -13.59 22.41
N ASP A 424 -16.62 -12.89 23.50
CA ASP A 424 -17.52 -11.74 23.46
C ASP A 424 -16.81 -10.45 23.02
N ARG A 425 -17.53 -9.32 22.99
CA ARG A 425 -17.00 -8.02 22.54
C ARG A 425 -16.02 -7.35 23.51
N SER A 426 -15.96 -7.80 24.76
CA SER A 426 -14.99 -7.32 25.75
C SER A 426 -13.60 -7.86 25.47
N VAL A 427 -13.51 -9.01 24.80
CA VAL A 427 -12.25 -9.61 24.36
C VAL A 427 -11.73 -8.96 23.07
N LYS A 428 -10.47 -8.54 23.09
CA LYS A 428 -9.76 -7.87 21.99
C LYS A 428 -8.40 -8.48 21.76
N ALA A 429 -7.92 -8.40 20.53
CA ALA A 429 -6.57 -8.82 20.20
C ALA A 429 -5.93 -7.87 19.19
N ILE A 430 -4.62 -7.64 19.33
CA ILE A 430 -3.83 -6.91 18.35
C ILE A 430 -3.07 -7.92 17.50
N LEU A 431 -3.52 -8.09 16.25
CA LEU A 431 -3.06 -9.15 15.37
C LEU A 431 -2.51 -8.56 14.07
N PHE A 432 -1.37 -9.07 13.64
CA PHE A 432 -0.78 -8.78 12.32
C PHE A 432 -1.33 -9.72 11.25
N PHE A 433 -1.13 -9.39 9.97
CA PHE A 433 -1.49 -10.29 8.87
C PHE A 433 -0.78 -11.66 9.03
N PRO A 434 -1.41 -12.81 8.70
CA PRO A 434 -2.79 -12.96 8.20
C PRO A 434 -3.84 -13.09 9.30
N HIS A 435 -3.45 -13.07 10.57
CA HIS A 435 -4.28 -13.51 11.69
C HIS A 435 -5.59 -12.73 11.85
N TYR A 436 -5.55 -11.41 11.71
CA TYR A 436 -6.78 -10.62 11.83
C TYR A 436 -7.76 -10.93 10.68
N HIS A 437 -7.27 -11.22 9.47
CA HIS A 437 -8.11 -11.58 8.33
C HIS A 437 -8.75 -12.95 8.54
N LEU A 438 -7.98 -13.91 9.05
CA LEU A 438 -8.51 -15.24 9.32
C LEU A 438 -9.55 -15.19 10.43
N ASN A 439 -9.33 -14.41 11.50
CA ASN A 439 -10.34 -14.23 12.53
C ASN A 439 -11.62 -13.53 11.99
N GLU A 440 -11.49 -12.55 11.10
CA GLU A 440 -12.65 -11.95 10.41
C GLU A 440 -13.44 -13.00 9.62
N LEU A 441 -12.73 -13.85 8.86
CA LEU A 441 -13.33 -14.85 7.98
C LEU A 441 -13.97 -16.01 8.73
N PHE A 442 -13.28 -16.55 9.73
CA PHE A 442 -13.66 -17.81 10.37
C PHE A 442 -14.36 -17.65 11.72
N ASN A 443 -14.03 -16.60 12.46
CA ASN A 443 -14.60 -16.34 13.80
C ASN A 443 -15.61 -15.18 13.79
N GLY A 444 -15.85 -14.55 12.63
CA GLY A 444 -16.83 -13.47 12.49
C GLY A 444 -16.49 -12.22 13.29
N THR A 445 -15.21 -12.02 13.60
CA THR A 445 -14.73 -10.92 14.45
C THR A 445 -14.90 -9.57 13.76
N GLY A 446 -15.12 -8.52 14.53
CA GLY A 446 -15.13 -7.14 14.02
C GLY A 446 -13.81 -6.41 14.29
N PHE A 447 -13.57 -5.32 13.55
CA PHE A 447 -12.46 -4.42 13.86
C PHE A 447 -12.87 -3.37 14.91
N ALA A 448 -12.06 -3.23 15.95
CA ALA A 448 -12.23 -2.22 17.01
C ALA A 448 -11.54 -0.89 16.66
N ASP A 449 -10.51 -0.94 15.82
CA ASP A 449 -9.76 0.23 15.36
C ASP A 449 -10.32 0.85 14.08
N ARG A 450 -9.94 2.10 13.82
CA ARG A 450 -10.28 2.78 12.56
C ARG A 450 -9.33 2.33 11.45
N SER A 451 -9.89 2.05 10.27
CA SER A 451 -9.10 1.81 9.06
C SER A 451 -8.20 3.02 8.75
N GLY A 452 -6.92 2.77 8.52
CA GLY A 452 -5.96 3.83 8.18
C GLY A 452 -5.43 4.61 9.38
N ASP A 453 -5.50 4.06 10.59
CA ASP A 453 -4.79 4.65 11.72
C ASP A 453 -3.27 4.62 11.46
N ASN A 454 -2.69 5.80 11.24
CA ASN A 454 -1.26 5.98 10.99
C ASN A 454 -0.40 5.74 12.24
N ARG A 455 -1.00 5.57 13.42
CA ARG A 455 -0.30 5.31 14.68
C ARG A 455 0.08 3.84 14.87
N GLN A 456 -0.24 3.00 13.89
CA GLN A 456 0.07 1.57 13.93
C GLN A 456 1.54 1.36 13.56
N PHE A 457 2.32 0.76 14.48
CA PHE A 457 3.69 0.31 14.22
C PHE A 457 3.68 -0.88 13.28
N LYS A 458 3.96 -0.60 12.02
CA LYS A 458 3.84 -1.56 10.93
C LYS A 458 5.12 -1.67 10.14
N GLU A 459 6.10 -0.84 10.45
CA GLU A 459 7.30 -0.67 9.67
C GLU A 459 8.16 -1.92 9.75
N MET A 460 8.63 -2.31 8.57
CA MET A 460 9.55 -3.42 8.39
C MET A 460 10.90 -2.84 7.94
N PHE A 461 11.98 -3.50 8.31
CA PHE A 461 13.35 -3.09 8.03
C PHE A 461 14.12 -4.26 7.45
N LEU A 462 15.00 -3.95 6.50
CA LEU A 462 16.01 -4.90 6.03
C LEU A 462 17.30 -4.66 6.81
N PHE A 463 17.72 -5.66 7.57
CA PHE A 463 19.05 -5.72 8.16
C PHE A 463 19.97 -6.54 7.26
N VAL A 464 21.23 -6.15 7.16
CA VAL A 464 22.25 -6.89 6.41
C VAL A 464 23.49 -7.08 7.28
N GLN A 465 24.22 -8.16 7.04
CA GLN A 465 25.50 -8.44 7.68
C GLN A 465 26.53 -7.33 7.38
N ASP A 466 27.44 -7.10 8.33
CA ASP A 466 28.48 -6.07 8.26
C ASP A 466 29.31 -6.14 6.99
N TRP A 467 29.57 -7.34 6.46
CA TRP A 467 30.33 -7.51 5.23
C TRP A 467 29.61 -6.94 4.00
N ILE A 468 28.27 -7.02 3.93
CA ILE A 468 27.49 -6.35 2.88
C ILE A 468 27.61 -4.83 3.04
N MET A 469 27.56 -4.32 4.28
CA MET A 469 27.70 -2.88 4.53
C MET A 469 29.10 -2.33 4.22
N ARG A 470 30.15 -3.14 4.40
CA ARG A 470 31.53 -2.76 4.05
C ARG A 470 31.69 -2.61 2.54
N ASP A 471 31.04 -3.47 1.76
CA ASP A 471 30.90 -3.28 0.32
C ASP A 471 29.76 -2.29 0.02
N LYS A 472 30.08 -1.00 0.10
CA LYS A 472 29.12 0.09 -0.13
C LYS A 472 28.40 -0.02 -1.47
N MET A 473 29.07 -0.57 -2.49
CA MET A 473 28.47 -0.74 -3.82
C MET A 473 27.44 -1.86 -3.82
N LYS A 474 27.77 -3.01 -3.21
CA LYS A 474 26.81 -4.11 -3.06
C LYS A 474 25.60 -3.71 -2.22
N ALA A 475 25.82 -3.00 -1.11
CA ALA A 475 24.73 -2.47 -0.28
C ALA A 475 23.84 -1.48 -1.06
N LEU A 476 24.44 -0.55 -1.80
CA LEU A 476 23.71 0.41 -2.63
C LEU A 476 22.93 -0.28 -3.75
N CYS A 477 23.55 -1.21 -4.48
CA CYS A 477 22.88 -1.96 -5.54
C CYS A 477 21.70 -2.78 -5.00
N LEU A 478 21.86 -3.40 -3.82
CA LEU A 478 20.78 -4.15 -3.18
C LEU A 478 19.58 -3.24 -2.85
N ASP A 479 19.83 -2.06 -2.28
CA ASP A 479 18.80 -1.06 -1.98
C ASP A 479 18.07 -0.59 -3.25
N ILE A 480 18.82 -0.22 -4.29
CA ILE A 480 18.27 0.19 -5.60
C ILE A 480 17.42 -0.93 -6.22
N ALA A 481 17.92 -2.17 -6.22
CA ALA A 481 17.21 -3.31 -6.76
C ALA A 481 15.88 -3.57 -6.03
N ILE A 482 15.87 -3.49 -4.70
CA ILE A 482 14.65 -3.63 -3.89
C ILE A 482 13.62 -2.55 -4.25
N ARG A 483 14.06 -1.32 -4.52
CA ARG A 483 13.19 -0.20 -4.93
C ARG A 483 12.61 -0.40 -6.32
N ASP A 484 13.41 -0.85 -7.27
CA ASP A 484 12.95 -1.21 -8.62
C ASP A 484 11.89 -2.32 -8.56
N ALA A 485 12.16 -3.38 -7.79
CA ALA A 485 11.22 -4.46 -7.55
C ALA A 485 9.92 -3.97 -6.92
N TRP A 486 10.00 -3.15 -5.87
CA TRP A 486 8.84 -2.58 -5.21
C TRP A 486 7.97 -1.79 -6.21
N LEU A 487 8.56 -0.88 -6.99
CA LEU A 487 7.83 -0.11 -8.00
C LEU A 487 7.20 -0.99 -9.06
N SER A 488 7.95 -1.96 -9.59
CA SER A 488 7.48 -2.88 -10.61
C SER A 488 6.27 -3.69 -10.15
N ILE A 489 6.33 -4.26 -8.94
CA ILE A 489 5.22 -5.03 -8.37
C ILE A 489 4.00 -4.14 -8.12
N ARG A 490 4.22 -2.93 -7.58
CA ARG A 490 3.15 -1.97 -7.30
C ARG A 490 2.42 -1.51 -8.57
N GLU A 491 3.15 -1.31 -9.67
CA GLU A 491 2.62 -0.75 -10.92
C GLU A 491 2.04 -1.82 -11.87
N GLN A 492 2.37 -3.10 -11.65
CA GLN A 492 1.96 -4.21 -12.52
C GLN A 492 1.15 -5.26 -11.75
N PRO A 493 -0.19 -5.13 -11.65
CA PRO A 493 -1.03 -6.08 -10.91
C PRO A 493 -0.89 -7.55 -11.38
N LYS A 494 -0.65 -7.77 -12.68
CA LYS A 494 -0.42 -9.11 -13.23
C LYS A 494 0.88 -9.73 -12.70
N LEU A 495 1.95 -8.94 -12.60
CA LEU A 495 3.23 -9.38 -12.05
C LEU A 495 3.07 -9.72 -10.56
N MET A 496 2.40 -8.88 -9.79
CA MET A 496 2.09 -9.17 -8.39
C MET A 496 1.34 -10.50 -8.25
N ASN A 497 0.29 -10.73 -9.04
CA ASN A 497 -0.46 -11.99 -9.04
C ASN A 497 0.44 -13.20 -9.35
N GLN A 498 1.33 -13.07 -10.34
CA GLN A 498 2.30 -14.14 -10.68
C GLN A 498 3.26 -14.45 -9.53
N LEU A 499 3.82 -13.42 -8.88
CA LEU A 499 4.75 -13.59 -7.76
C LEU A 499 4.08 -14.21 -6.53
N ILE A 500 2.86 -13.78 -6.20
CA ILE A 500 2.08 -14.39 -5.13
C ILE A 500 1.69 -15.83 -5.47
N GLY A 501 1.33 -16.11 -6.73
CA GLY A 501 1.11 -17.47 -7.22
C GLY A 501 2.33 -18.38 -7.01
N ARG A 502 3.54 -17.87 -7.24
CA ARG A 502 4.79 -18.59 -6.96
C ARG A 502 5.02 -18.83 -5.47
N LEU A 503 4.80 -17.82 -4.63
CA LEU A 503 4.92 -17.97 -3.17
C LEU A 503 3.96 -19.03 -2.63
N VAL A 504 2.68 -19.00 -3.04
CA VAL A 504 1.69 -20.00 -2.62
C VAL A 504 1.95 -21.38 -3.23
N GLY A 505 2.60 -21.42 -4.40
CA GLY A 505 3.07 -22.65 -5.04
C GLY A 505 4.29 -23.28 -4.37
N ASP A 506 5.02 -22.54 -3.53
CA ASP A 506 6.14 -23.05 -2.74
C ASP A 506 5.61 -23.73 -1.48
N ASP A 507 5.79 -25.05 -1.40
CA ASP A 507 5.28 -25.87 -0.30
C ASP A 507 5.90 -25.49 1.07
N LEU A 508 7.14 -25.02 1.08
CA LEU A 508 7.82 -24.58 2.29
C LEU A 508 7.20 -23.27 2.79
N TYR A 509 7.03 -22.29 1.89
CA TYR A 509 6.35 -21.04 2.22
C TYR A 509 4.93 -21.30 2.75
N LEU A 510 4.16 -22.14 2.06
CA LEU A 510 2.79 -22.46 2.46
C LEU A 510 2.74 -23.20 3.80
N LYS A 511 3.67 -24.11 4.07
CA LYS A 511 3.80 -24.79 5.37
C LYS A 511 3.98 -23.79 6.51
N TYR A 512 4.91 -22.83 6.35
CA TYR A 512 5.17 -21.83 7.38
C TYR A 512 4.08 -20.77 7.48
N MET A 513 3.42 -20.42 6.38
CA MET A 513 2.21 -19.60 6.40
C MET A 513 1.09 -20.26 7.19
N ARG A 514 0.81 -21.55 6.96
CA ARG A 514 -0.21 -22.32 7.69
C ARG A 514 0.14 -22.42 9.18
N ARG A 515 1.41 -22.69 9.51
CA ARG A 515 1.88 -22.72 10.89
C ARG A 515 1.71 -21.37 11.55
N ALA A 516 2.23 -20.31 10.93
CA ALA A 516 2.13 -18.96 11.43
C ALA A 516 0.67 -18.62 11.68
N SER A 517 -0.23 -18.95 10.75
CA SER A 517 -1.62 -18.51 10.81
C SER A 517 -2.56 -19.33 11.70
N GLY A 518 -2.06 -20.35 12.41
CA GLY A 518 -2.88 -21.30 13.19
C GLY A 518 -3.73 -22.28 12.37
N LEU A 519 -3.62 -22.25 11.04
CA LEU A 519 -4.28 -23.22 10.15
C LEU A 519 -3.52 -24.55 10.07
N GLY A 520 -2.31 -24.62 10.62
CA GLY A 520 -1.50 -25.85 10.66
C GLY A 520 -2.18 -27.00 11.43
N SER A 521 -2.96 -26.69 12.47
CA SER A 521 -3.75 -27.68 13.23
C SER A 521 -5.14 -27.93 12.65
N TRP A 522 -5.46 -27.44 11.45
CA TRP A 522 -6.82 -27.52 10.91
C TRP A 522 -7.28 -28.95 10.62
N SER A 523 -6.37 -29.87 10.30
CA SER A 523 -6.71 -31.30 10.13
C SER A 523 -7.30 -31.91 11.41
N GLU A 524 -6.95 -31.38 12.59
CA GLU A 524 -7.56 -31.77 13.86
C GLU A 524 -8.93 -31.12 14.07
N LEU A 525 -9.11 -29.88 13.58
CA LEU A 525 -10.38 -29.15 13.61
C LEU A 525 -11.44 -29.74 12.68
N SER A 526 -11.06 -30.39 11.58
CA SER A 526 -11.99 -31.07 10.66
C SER A 526 -12.71 -32.29 11.27
N GLY A 527 -12.30 -32.76 12.45
CA GLY A 527 -13.09 -33.71 13.25
C GLY A 527 -14.39 -33.10 13.79
N VAL A 528 -14.49 -31.78 13.84
CA VAL A 528 -15.73 -31.04 14.12
C VAL A 528 -16.50 -30.91 12.79
N ARG A 529 -17.37 -31.88 12.52
CA ARG A 529 -18.31 -31.87 11.36
C ARG A 529 -18.96 -30.48 11.24
N GLY A 530 -18.51 -29.65 10.29
CA GLY A 530 -19.12 -28.35 9.99
C GLY A 530 -18.17 -27.18 9.73
N ALA A 531 -16.86 -27.27 10.00
CA ALA A 531 -15.91 -26.21 9.67
C ALA A 531 -15.52 -26.23 8.16
N ARG A 532 -16.46 -25.90 7.28
CA ARG A 532 -16.15 -25.61 5.87
C ARG A 532 -15.28 -24.36 5.81
N ILE A 533 -14.20 -24.38 5.01
CA ILE A 533 -13.55 -23.13 4.60
C ILE A 533 -14.66 -22.29 3.98
N PRO A 534 -14.92 -21.05 4.42
CA PRO A 534 -15.87 -20.17 3.75
C PRO A 534 -15.50 -20.21 2.27
N GLU A 535 -16.39 -20.75 1.43
CA GLU A 535 -16.08 -20.97 0.02
C GLU A 535 -15.48 -19.69 -0.53
N LEU A 536 -14.21 -19.80 -0.94
CA LEU A 536 -13.49 -18.72 -1.57
C LEU A 536 -14.04 -18.62 -2.96
N THR A 537 -15.20 -17.99 -3.06
CA THR A 537 -15.81 -17.68 -4.34
C THR A 537 -14.75 -16.96 -5.19
N SER A 538 -14.31 -17.63 -6.26
CA SER A 538 -13.71 -16.98 -7.41
C SER A 538 -14.84 -16.16 -8.05
N GLN A 539 -14.90 -14.87 -7.72
CA GLN A 539 -15.86 -13.93 -8.32
C GLN A 539 -15.19 -13.15 -9.44
#